data_AF-A0A837GBI6-F1
#
_entry.id   AF-A0A837GBI6-F1
#
_cell.length_a   1.000
_cell.length_b   1.000
_cell.length_c   1.000
_cell.angle_alpha   90.00
_cell.angle_beta   90.00
_cell.angle_gamma   90.00
#
_symmetry.space_group_name_H-M   'P 1'
#
loop_
_entity.id
_entity.type
_entity.pdbx_description
1 polymer ?
#
loop_
_entity_poly.entity_id
_entity_poly.type
_entity_poly.pdbx_seq_one_letter_code
_entity_poly.pdbx_strand_id
1 'polypeptide(L)'
;MNIKVFTALVILTLSASSNAARFDITGDIGQIRYHEASSSFAPLWRKHTWFEIVNPDTKPNCKPYAPGTYAISIPENNETALTMLLSAKMANKKVMVTLDDSILFPDNGYCKLQYLTIL
;
A
#
# COMPACT_ATOMS: atom_id res chain seq x y z
N MET A 1 -23.73 26.45 -32.74
CA MET A 1 -23.73 25.63 -31.50
C MET A 1 -23.61 26.59 -30.31
N ASN A 2 -24.58 26.58 -29.39
CA ASN A 2 -24.67 27.58 -28.33
C ASN A 2 -23.56 27.33 -27.30
N ILE A 3 -22.66 28.30 -27.09
CA ILE A 3 -21.46 28.14 -26.23
C ILE A 3 -21.84 27.64 -24.84
N LYS A 4 -23.00 28.08 -24.32
CA LYS A 4 -23.55 27.67 -23.02
C LYS A 4 -23.88 26.17 -22.95
N VAL A 5 -24.38 25.60 -24.05
CA VAL A 5 -24.71 24.16 -24.14
C VAL A 5 -23.43 23.34 -24.19
N PHE A 6 -22.39 23.84 -24.87
CA PHE A 6 -21.09 23.18 -24.92
C PHE A 6 -20.40 23.19 -23.55
N THR A 7 -20.43 24.31 -22.82
CA THR A 7 -19.85 24.40 -21.47
C THR A 7 -20.58 23.49 -20.47
N ALA A 8 -21.92 23.43 -20.53
CA ALA A 8 -22.70 22.54 -19.66
C ALA A 8 -22.38 21.06 -19.91
N LEU A 9 -22.19 20.67 -21.17
CA LEU A 9 -21.84 19.30 -21.54
C LEU A 9 -20.45 18.89 -21.03
N VAL A 10 -19.48 19.81 -21.06
CA VAL A 10 -18.11 19.56 -20.55
C VAL A 10 -18.09 19.38 -19.03
N ILE A 11 -18.91 20.13 -18.28
CA ILE A 11 -18.98 20.00 -16.82
C ILE A 11 -19.64 18.67 -16.41
N LEU A 12 -20.62 18.19 -17.18
CA LEU A 12 -21.28 16.90 -16.96
C LEU A 12 -20.39 15.69 -17.26
N THR A 13 -19.43 15.80 -18.18
CA THR A 13 -18.49 14.69 -18.45
C THR A 13 -17.32 14.65 -17.47
N LEU A 14 -16.99 15.77 -16.81
CA LEU A 14 -15.92 15.86 -15.81
C LEU A 14 -16.36 15.44 -14.41
N SER A 15 -17.65 15.18 -14.17
CA SER A 15 -18.20 14.76 -12.86
C SER A 15 -18.13 13.25 -12.62
N ALA A 16 -17.31 12.52 -13.39
CA ALA A 16 -16.97 11.14 -13.07
C ALA A 16 -16.35 11.09 -11.66
N SER A 17 -17.06 10.45 -10.74
CA SER A 17 -16.62 10.30 -9.35
C SER A 17 -15.34 9.48 -9.36
N SER A 18 -14.22 10.08 -8.94
CA SER A 18 -12.99 9.33 -8.70
C SER A 18 -13.20 8.44 -7.47
N ASN A 19 -13.80 7.27 -7.68
CA ASN A 19 -13.85 6.24 -6.66
C ASN A 19 -12.46 5.61 -6.57
N ALA A 20 -11.60 6.17 -5.72
CA ALA A 20 -10.43 5.44 -5.25
C ALA A 20 -10.97 4.29 -4.39
N ALA A 21 -11.14 3.11 -5.01
CA ALA A 21 -11.71 1.95 -4.34
C ALA A 21 -10.75 1.50 -3.23
N ARG A 22 -11.26 1.46 -2.00
CA ARG A 22 -10.55 0.85 -0.88
C ARG A 22 -10.25 -0.61 -1.23
N PHE A 23 -8.97 -0.99 -1.19
CA PHE A 23 -8.55 -2.36 -1.43
C PHE A 23 -7.93 -2.95 -0.17
N ASP A 24 -8.64 -3.89 0.45
CA ASP A 24 -8.21 -4.57 1.66
C ASP A 24 -7.71 -5.98 1.34
N ILE A 25 -6.59 -6.38 1.93
CA ILE A 25 -6.13 -7.76 1.92
C ILE A 25 -5.87 -8.25 3.34
N THR A 26 -6.13 -9.53 3.60
CA THR A 26 -5.81 -10.18 4.87
C THR A 26 -4.72 -11.22 4.66
N GLY A 27 -3.74 -11.29 5.56
CA GLY A 27 -2.71 -12.33 5.50
C GLY A 27 -1.82 -12.41 6.73
N ASP A 28 -0.84 -13.30 6.65
CA ASP A 28 0.19 -13.47 7.68
C ASP A 28 1.33 -12.48 7.46
N ILE A 29 2.01 -12.06 8.54
CA ILE A 29 3.17 -11.17 8.44
C ILE A 29 4.44 -12.01 8.20
N GLY A 30 5.03 -11.84 7.03
CA GLY A 30 6.33 -12.41 6.66
C GLY A 30 7.49 -11.56 7.20
N GLN A 31 8.42 -11.17 6.33
CA GLN A 31 9.54 -10.31 6.73
C GLN A 31 9.08 -8.89 7.10
N ILE A 32 9.79 -8.23 8.02
CA ILE A 32 9.70 -6.79 8.27
C ILE A 32 11.12 -6.25 8.08
N ARG A 33 11.31 -5.25 7.21
CA ARG A 33 12.64 -4.73 6.84
C ARG A 33 12.68 -3.22 6.88
N TYR A 34 13.61 -2.71 7.68
CA TYR A 34 13.98 -1.30 7.76
C TYR A 34 15.25 -1.05 6.92
N HIS A 35 15.31 0.12 6.29
CA HIS A 35 16.48 0.56 5.52
C HIS A 35 16.97 1.90 6.06
N GLU A 36 18.18 1.89 6.59
CA GLU A 36 18.83 3.09 7.14
C GLU A 36 19.05 4.15 6.04
N ALA A 37 19.08 5.43 6.43
CA ALA A 37 19.12 6.58 5.53
C ALA A 37 20.31 6.59 4.57
N SER A 38 21.46 6.07 5.01
CA SER A 38 22.71 5.99 4.24
C SER A 38 22.94 4.62 3.59
N SER A 39 21.97 3.71 3.63
CA SER A 39 22.10 2.36 3.07
C SER A 39 22.49 2.39 1.59
N SER A 40 23.56 1.65 1.26
CA SER A 40 24.02 1.39 -0.12
C SER A 40 23.42 0.12 -0.72
N PHE A 41 22.92 -0.80 0.12
CA PHE A 41 22.39 -2.10 -0.31
C PHE A 41 21.00 -2.02 -0.95
N ALA A 42 20.19 -1.02 -0.57
CA ALA A 42 18.87 -0.79 -1.14
C ALA A 42 18.59 0.73 -1.26
N PRO A 43 19.25 1.43 -2.19
CA PRO A 43 19.22 2.90 -2.26
C PRO A 43 17.81 3.49 -2.41
N LEU A 44 16.93 2.79 -3.13
CA LEU A 44 15.54 3.19 -3.38
C LEU A 44 14.64 3.10 -2.14
N TRP A 45 15.08 2.37 -1.11
CA TRP A 45 14.33 2.15 0.12
C TRP A 45 14.85 2.98 1.30
N ARG A 46 15.86 3.84 1.11
CA ARG A 46 16.50 4.60 2.21
C ARG A 46 15.47 5.34 3.05
N LYS A 47 15.56 5.21 4.39
CA LYS A 47 14.64 5.77 5.39
C LYS A 47 13.25 5.11 5.41
N HIS A 48 12.98 4.14 4.55
CA HIS A 48 11.69 3.47 4.51
C HIS A 48 11.73 2.11 5.18
N THR A 49 10.55 1.67 5.56
CA THR A 49 10.30 0.32 6.08
C THR A 49 9.25 -0.33 5.20
N TRP A 50 9.36 -1.64 5.04
CA TRP A 50 8.31 -2.45 4.44
C TRP A 50 8.13 -3.76 5.20
N PHE A 51 6.99 -4.38 5.00
CA PHE A 51 6.70 -5.71 5.50
C PHE A 51 6.08 -6.57 4.41
N GLU A 52 6.24 -7.87 4.54
CA GLU A 52 5.68 -8.86 3.63
C GLU A 52 4.33 -9.34 4.15
N ILE A 53 3.33 -9.36 3.28
CA ILE A 53 2.11 -10.15 3.47
C ILE A 53 2.30 -11.50 2.77
N VAL A 54 2.11 -12.57 3.54
CA VAL A 54 2.16 -13.96 3.09
C VAL A 54 0.75 -14.53 3.10
N ASN A 55 0.44 -15.41 2.15
CA ASN A 55 -0.86 -16.05 1.99
C ASN A 55 -2.03 -15.03 1.98
N PRO A 56 -1.99 -13.98 1.15
CA PRO A 56 -3.09 -13.03 1.11
C PRO A 56 -4.38 -13.72 0.63
N ASP A 57 -5.50 -13.36 1.23
CA ASP A 57 -6.84 -13.82 0.82
C ASP A 57 -7.21 -13.40 -0.61
N THR A 58 -6.68 -12.27 -1.06
CA THR A 58 -6.91 -11.70 -2.39
C THR A 58 -5.63 -11.10 -2.96
N LYS A 59 -5.52 -11.09 -4.30
CA LYS A 59 -4.34 -10.56 -5.00
C LYS A 59 -4.45 -9.04 -5.15
N PRO A 60 -3.54 -8.24 -4.55
CA PRO A 60 -3.50 -6.81 -4.79
C PRO A 60 -2.94 -6.48 -6.19
N ASN A 61 -3.27 -5.28 -6.66
CA ASN A 61 -2.83 -4.74 -7.94
C ASN A 61 -1.43 -4.07 -7.85
N CYS A 62 -0.49 -4.74 -7.20
CA CYS A 62 0.91 -4.33 -7.14
C CYS A 62 1.84 -5.51 -7.41
N LYS A 63 3.11 -5.19 -7.67
CA LYS A 63 4.12 -6.18 -8.01
C LYS A 63 4.32 -7.16 -6.83
N PRO A 64 4.30 -8.48 -7.08
CA PRO A 64 4.65 -9.45 -6.05
C PRO A 64 6.14 -9.33 -5.69
N TYR A 65 6.47 -9.57 -4.42
CA TYR A 65 7.85 -9.61 -3.94
C TYR A 65 8.50 -10.97 -4.24
N ALA A 66 7.78 -12.05 -3.93
CA ALA A 66 8.09 -13.42 -4.28
C ALA A 66 6.79 -14.13 -4.75
N PRO A 67 6.85 -15.36 -5.30
CA PRO A 67 5.64 -16.09 -5.69
C PRO A 67 4.65 -16.18 -4.52
N GLY A 68 3.49 -15.53 -4.66
CA GLY A 68 2.43 -15.55 -3.66
C GLY A 68 2.59 -14.58 -2.47
N THR A 69 3.59 -13.69 -2.50
CA THR A 69 3.81 -12.71 -1.42
C THR A 69 3.95 -11.29 -1.94
N TYR A 70 3.61 -10.32 -1.09
CA TYR A 70 3.57 -8.91 -1.44
C TYR A 70 4.33 -8.09 -0.39
N ALA A 71 5.26 -7.26 -0.84
CA ALA A 71 5.84 -6.24 0.02
C ALA A 71 4.88 -5.05 0.07
N ILE A 72 4.66 -4.51 1.27
CA ILE A 72 3.83 -3.34 1.51
C ILE A 72 4.71 -2.29 2.19
N SER A 73 4.80 -1.12 1.56
CA SER A 73 5.58 0.00 2.10
C SER A 73 4.83 0.68 3.24
N ILE A 74 5.55 0.96 4.33
CA ILE A 74 5.03 1.73 5.47
C ILE A 74 5.40 3.20 5.24
N PRO A 75 4.46 4.15 5.37
CA PRO A 75 4.77 5.57 5.38
C PRO A 75 5.92 5.89 6.35
N GLU A 76 6.80 6.81 5.96
CA GLU A 76 7.89 7.28 6.84
C GLU A 76 7.33 7.81 8.16
N ASN A 77 8.08 7.60 9.25
CA ASN A 77 7.73 8.06 10.60
C ASN A 77 6.34 7.59 11.06
N ASN A 78 5.96 6.35 10.72
CA ASN A 78 4.76 5.70 11.22
C ASN A 78 5.12 4.59 12.21
N GLU A 79 5.66 4.99 13.35
CA GLU A 79 6.11 4.09 14.43
C GLU A 79 4.95 3.28 15.00
N THR A 80 3.73 3.83 14.97
CA THR A 80 2.50 3.13 15.37
C THR A 80 2.26 1.91 14.49
N ALA A 81 2.26 2.07 13.16
CA ALA A 81 2.08 0.94 12.25
C ALA A 81 3.18 -0.11 12.41
N LEU A 82 4.44 0.32 12.58
CA LEU A 82 5.55 -0.58 12.82
C LEU A 82 5.38 -1.37 14.13
N THR A 83 4.99 -0.71 15.21
CA THR A 83 4.76 -1.34 16.52
C THR A 83 3.59 -2.33 16.46
N MET A 84 2.51 -1.98 15.75
CA MET A 84 1.38 -2.87 15.53
C MET A 84 1.79 -4.12 14.74
N LEU A 85 2.58 -3.98 13.66
CA LEU A 85 3.09 -5.11 12.87
C LEU A 85 4.00 -6.02 13.69
N LEU A 86 4.92 -5.45 14.46
CA LEU A 86 5.80 -6.22 15.35
C LEU A 86 4.98 -7.00 16.39
N SER A 87 4.00 -6.35 17.01
CA SER A 87 3.12 -6.97 18.01
C SER A 87 2.29 -8.10 17.40
N ALA A 88 1.68 -7.87 16.24
CA ALA A 88 0.91 -8.87 15.52
C ALA A 88 1.77 -10.08 15.15
N LYS A 89 2.98 -9.85 14.64
CA LYS A 89 3.92 -10.93 14.30
C LYS A 89 4.35 -11.74 15.52
N MET A 90 4.68 -11.07 16.62
CA MET A 90 5.06 -11.74 17.88
C MET A 90 3.90 -12.54 18.48
N ALA A 91 2.66 -12.07 18.31
CA ALA A 91 1.46 -12.75 18.75
C ALA A 91 0.93 -13.80 17.75
N ASN A 92 1.64 -14.03 16.63
CA ASN A 92 1.22 -14.90 15.53
C ASN A 92 -0.20 -14.59 15.03
N LYS A 93 -0.52 -13.29 14.91
CA LYS A 93 -1.81 -12.79 14.44
C LYS A 93 -1.75 -12.42 12.96
N LYS A 94 -2.86 -12.65 12.27
CA LYS A 94 -3.10 -12.13 10.93
C LYS A 94 -3.34 -10.62 11.00
N VAL A 95 -3.07 -9.96 9.89
CA VAL A 95 -3.42 -8.55 9.72
C VAL A 95 -4.28 -8.37 8.49
N MET A 96 -5.20 -7.41 8.59
CA MET A 96 -5.88 -6.83 7.44
C MET A 96 -5.20 -5.49 7.14
N VAL A 97 -4.83 -5.29 5.88
CA VAL A 97 -4.17 -4.07 5.41
C VAL A 97 -4.97 -3.45 4.27
N THR A 98 -5.20 -2.15 4.38
CA THR A 98 -5.77 -1.35 3.30
C THR A 98 -4.63 -0.77 2.49
N LEU A 99 -4.67 -0.98 1.19
CA LEU A 99 -3.62 -0.61 0.25
C LEU A 99 -4.06 0.53 -0.65
N ASP A 100 -3.10 1.38 -0.98
CA ASP A 100 -3.20 2.29 -2.12
C ASP A 100 -2.38 1.70 -3.27
N ASP A 101 -3.08 1.24 -4.30
CA ASP A 101 -2.50 0.66 -5.51
C ASP A 101 -2.24 1.72 -6.60
N SER A 102 -2.63 2.97 -6.37
CA SER A 102 -2.30 4.11 -7.22
C SER A 102 -0.96 4.74 -6.86
N ILE A 103 -0.54 4.61 -5.60
CA ILE A 103 0.75 5.08 -5.09
C ILE A 103 1.67 3.89 -4.85
N LEU A 104 2.57 3.65 -5.81
CA LEU A 104 3.46 2.52 -5.81
C LEU A 104 4.88 2.94 -5.39
N PHE A 105 5.49 2.18 -4.48
CA PHE A 105 6.79 2.51 -3.90
C PHE A 105 7.65 1.27 -3.62
N PRO A 106 8.98 1.33 -3.82
CA PRO A 106 9.69 2.29 -4.67
C PRO A 106 9.51 1.97 -6.17
N ASP A 107 9.85 2.91 -7.04
CA ASP A 107 9.90 2.77 -8.50
C ASP A 107 8.68 2.08 -9.13
N ASN A 108 7.48 2.50 -8.73
CA ASN A 108 6.22 1.93 -9.18
C ASN A 108 6.07 0.42 -8.95
N GLY A 109 6.72 -0.12 -7.91
CA GLY A 109 6.73 -1.55 -7.60
C GLY A 109 5.58 -1.99 -6.69
N TYR A 110 5.61 -1.55 -5.44
CA TYR A 110 4.85 -2.19 -4.36
C TYR A 110 3.77 -1.28 -3.77
N CYS A 111 2.73 -1.88 -3.21
CA CYS A 111 1.62 -1.13 -2.62
C CYS A 111 2.06 -0.31 -1.40
N LYS A 112 1.36 0.80 -1.16
CA LYS A 112 1.54 1.62 0.04
C LYS A 112 0.45 1.34 1.07
N LEU A 113 0.85 1.24 2.33
CA LEU A 113 -0.07 1.06 3.45
C LEU A 113 -0.88 2.34 3.69
N GLN A 114 -2.21 2.18 3.79
CA GLN A 114 -3.14 3.23 4.23
C GLN A 114 -3.74 2.92 5.60
N TYR A 115 -4.04 1.65 5.87
CA TYR A 115 -4.66 1.23 7.12
C TYR A 115 -4.18 -0.16 7.53
N LEU A 116 -4.04 -0.40 8.83
CA LEU A 116 -3.58 -1.67 9.40
C LEU A 116 -4.50 -2.06 10.55
N THR A 117 -4.94 -3.31 10.57
CA THR A 117 -5.75 -3.91 11.63
C THR A 117 -5.19 -5.28 12.02
N ILE A 118 -5.10 -5.56 13.31
CA ILE A 118 -4.71 -6.87 13.86
C ILE A 118 -5.97 -7.71 14.09
N LEU A 119 -5.97 -8.99 13.71
CA LEU A 119 -7.10 -9.93 13.82
C LEU A 119 -6.93 -10.95 14.96
#